data_AF-A0A6L4AAI2-F1
#
_entry.id   AF-A0A6L4AAI2-F1
#
_cell.length_a   1.000
_cell.length_b   1.000
_cell.length_c   1.000
_cell.angle_alpha   90.00
_cell.angle_beta   90.00
_cell.angle_gamma   90.00
#
_symmetry.space_group_name_H-M   'P 1'
#
loop_
_entity.id
_entity.type
_entity.pdbx_description
1 polymer ?
#
loop_
_entity_poly.entity_id
_entity_poly.type
_entity_poly.pdbx_seq_one_letter_code
_entity_poly.pdbx_strand_id
1 'polypeptide(L)'
;MAFPKNFLWGAATASYQIEGAARLDGRGECIWTRFSHTPGKVMNGDTGDVATDHYHRYVEDVALMKELGLQAYRFSVSWPRVIPNGTGATNP
;
A
#
# COMPACT_ATOMS: atom_id res chain seq x y z
N MET A 1 -14.92 -30.52 -10.81
CA MET A 1 -13.62 -29.81 -10.74
C MET A 1 -13.34 -29.48 -9.29
N ALA A 2 -12.10 -29.63 -8.81
CA ALA A 2 -11.69 -29.29 -7.44
C ALA A 2 -10.31 -28.62 -7.47
N PHE A 3 -10.09 -27.67 -6.56
CA PHE A 3 -8.78 -27.02 -6.38
C PHE A 3 -7.81 -27.94 -5.62
N PRO A 4 -6.48 -27.77 -5.78
CA PRO A 4 -5.50 -28.41 -4.91
C PRO A 4 -5.81 -28.14 -3.43
N LYS A 5 -5.51 -29.12 -2.55
CA LYS A 5 -5.80 -29.02 -1.10
C LYS A 5 -5.18 -27.80 -0.42
N ASN A 6 -4.10 -27.28 -0.96
CA ASN A 6 -3.32 -26.14 -0.46
C ASN A 6 -3.45 -24.91 -1.38
N PHE A 7 -4.49 -24.83 -2.21
CA PHE A 7 -4.73 -23.66 -3.02
C PHE A 7 -5.01 -22.44 -2.13
N LEU A 8 -4.27 -21.35 -2.32
CA LEU A 8 -4.40 -20.14 -1.51
C LEU A 8 -5.36 -19.16 -2.18
N TRP A 9 -6.54 -19.01 -1.60
CA TRP A 9 -7.43 -17.90 -1.92
C TRP A 9 -6.98 -16.65 -1.18
N GLY A 10 -6.81 -15.55 -1.90
CA GLY A 10 -6.31 -14.32 -1.30
C GLY A 10 -6.66 -13.09 -2.10
N ALA A 11 -6.31 -11.93 -1.53
CA ALA A 11 -6.43 -10.63 -2.17
C ALA A 11 -5.06 -9.97 -2.32
N ALA A 12 -4.97 -8.97 -3.20
CA ALA A 12 -3.72 -8.28 -3.49
C ALA A 12 -3.91 -6.76 -3.48
N THR A 13 -2.88 -6.06 -3.03
CA THR A 13 -2.82 -4.59 -2.96
C THR A 13 -1.41 -4.08 -3.25
N ALA A 14 -1.25 -2.77 -3.39
CA ALA A 14 0.05 -2.12 -3.49
C ALA A 14 0.10 -0.88 -2.60
N SER A 15 1.24 -0.67 -1.93
CA SER A 15 1.44 0.36 -0.89
C SER A 15 0.84 1.72 -1.22
N TYR A 16 1.24 2.35 -2.33
CA TYR A 16 0.78 3.71 -2.69
C TYR A 16 -0.74 3.79 -2.95
N GLN A 17 -1.39 2.68 -3.29
CA GLN A 17 -2.82 2.66 -3.61
C GLN A 17 -3.70 2.56 -2.36
N ILE A 18 -3.18 2.09 -1.23
CA ILE A 18 -3.99 1.81 -0.03
C ILE A 18 -3.46 2.44 1.24
N GLU A 19 -2.14 2.62 1.39
CA GLU A 19 -1.54 3.02 2.68
C GLU A 19 -1.94 4.43 3.08
N GLY A 20 -1.80 5.40 2.17
CA GLY A 20 -1.81 6.80 2.54
C GLY A 20 -0.58 7.18 3.36
N ALA A 21 -0.75 8.08 4.33
CA ALA A 21 0.28 8.53 5.25
C ALA A 21 1.59 8.93 4.54
N ALA A 22 1.48 9.63 3.41
CA ALA A 22 2.58 9.82 2.46
C ALA A 22 3.80 10.60 3.02
N ARG A 23 3.66 11.27 4.17
CA ARG A 23 4.71 12.07 4.82
C ARG A 23 4.89 11.75 6.30
N LEU A 24 4.33 10.64 6.78
CA LEU A 24 4.49 10.22 8.18
C LEU A 24 5.71 9.33 8.34
N ASP A 25 6.25 9.31 9.56
CA ASP A 25 7.25 8.34 10.05
C ASP A 25 8.46 8.19 9.11
N GLY A 26 8.99 9.32 8.65
CA GLY A 26 10.23 9.35 7.86
C GLY A 26 10.10 8.92 6.40
N ARG A 27 8.89 8.64 5.90
CA ARG A 27 8.68 8.27 4.49
C ARG A 27 9.18 9.34 3.53
N GLY A 28 10.05 8.95 2.59
CA GLY A 28 10.51 9.79 1.48
C GLY A 28 9.47 9.97 0.36
N GLU A 29 9.74 10.90 -0.55
CA GLU A 29 8.94 11.08 -1.77
C GLU A 29 9.16 9.90 -2.74
N CYS A 30 8.10 9.43 -3.42
CA CYS A 30 8.25 8.56 -4.60
C CYS A 30 7.78 9.25 -5.87
N ILE A 31 8.13 8.67 -7.03
CA ILE A 31 7.73 9.19 -8.34
C ILE A 31 6.22 9.39 -8.48
N TRP A 32 5.41 8.54 -7.83
CA TRP A 32 3.95 8.63 -7.85
C TRP A 32 3.41 9.79 -7.00
N THR A 33 4.07 10.12 -5.87
CA THR A 33 3.77 11.34 -5.12
C THR A 33 3.92 12.55 -6.03
N ARG A 34 5.06 12.68 -6.73
CA ARG A 34 5.28 13.78 -7.67
C ARG A 34 4.28 13.80 -8.83
N PHE A 35 4.07 12.64 -9.44
CA PHE A 35 3.21 12.51 -10.61
C PHE A 35 1.76 12.89 -10.30
N SER A 36 1.20 12.39 -9.18
CA SER A 36 -0.18 12.70 -8.78
C SER A 36 -0.40 14.15 -8.38
N HIS A 37 0.61 14.82 -7.83
CA HIS A 37 0.55 16.26 -7.52
C HIS A 37 0.73 17.16 -8.76
N THR A 38 0.96 16.59 -9.94
CA THR A 38 1.08 17.37 -11.18
C THR A 38 -0.30 17.55 -11.82
N PRO A 39 -0.79 18.79 -12.04
CA PRO A 39 -2.10 19.02 -12.62
C PRO A 39 -2.32 18.30 -13.95
N GLY A 40 -3.47 17.66 -14.09
CA GLY A 40 -3.87 16.93 -15.30
C GLY A 40 -3.18 15.57 -15.51
N LYS A 41 -2.35 15.10 -14.57
CA LYS A 41 -1.71 13.76 -14.66
C LYS A 41 -2.54 12.64 -14.05
N VAL A 42 -3.43 12.98 -13.12
CA VAL A 42 -4.39 12.04 -12.51
C VAL A 42 -5.79 12.60 -12.68
N MET A 43 -6.75 11.72 -12.95
CA MET A 43 -8.16 12.07 -13.03
C MET A 43 -8.60 12.77 -11.73
N ASN A 44 -9.39 13.84 -11.84
CA ASN A 44 -9.85 14.67 -10.71
C ASN A 44 -8.75 15.32 -9.85
N GLY A 45 -7.46 15.15 -10.17
CA GLY A 45 -6.37 15.59 -9.32
C GLY A 45 -6.18 14.73 -8.06
N ASP A 46 -6.66 13.48 -8.07
CA ASP A 46 -6.55 12.57 -6.92
C ASP A 46 -5.08 12.26 -6.59
N THR A 47 -4.78 12.11 -5.29
CA THR A 47 -3.45 11.75 -4.78
C THR A 47 -3.50 10.50 -3.89
N GLY A 48 -2.34 9.89 -3.68
CA GLY A 48 -2.17 8.78 -2.73
C GLY A 48 -1.83 9.25 -1.30
N ASP A 49 -2.10 10.52 -0.95
CA ASP A 49 -1.69 11.06 0.35
C ASP A 49 -2.45 10.41 1.51
N VAL A 50 -3.73 10.10 1.30
CA VAL A 50 -4.60 9.42 2.25
C VAL A 50 -5.01 8.02 1.76
N ALA A 51 -5.31 7.86 0.47
CA ALA A 51 -5.77 6.60 -0.11
C ALA A 51 -6.95 6.00 0.69
N THR A 52 -6.88 4.73 1.08
CA THR A 52 -7.87 4.09 1.97
C THR A 52 -7.42 4.08 3.44
N ASP A 53 -6.34 4.80 3.77
CA ASP A 53 -5.78 4.92 5.12
C ASP A 53 -5.40 3.56 5.75
N HIS A 54 -5.00 2.58 4.92
CA HIS A 54 -4.58 1.26 5.37
C HIS A 54 -3.38 1.34 6.32
N TYR A 55 -2.55 2.39 6.23
CA TYR A 55 -1.42 2.60 7.14
C TYR A 55 -1.85 2.60 8.62
N HIS A 56 -2.98 3.24 8.93
CA HIS A 56 -3.54 3.26 10.29
C HIS A 56 -4.57 2.16 10.51
N ARG A 57 -5.26 1.71 9.46
CA ARG A 57 -6.42 0.81 9.53
C ARG A 57 -6.13 -0.66 9.23
N TYR A 58 -4.88 -1.04 8.99
CA TYR A 58 -4.53 -2.39 8.56
C TYR A 58 -5.07 -3.49 9.49
N VAL A 59 -5.21 -3.22 10.80
CA VAL A 59 -5.78 -4.17 11.77
C VAL A 59 -7.25 -4.49 11.42
N GLU A 60 -8.04 -3.46 11.07
CA GLU A 60 -9.43 -3.62 10.66
C GLU A 60 -9.52 -4.34 9.30
N ASP A 61 -8.68 -3.94 8.34
CA ASP A 61 -8.66 -4.56 7.01
C ASP A 61 -8.26 -6.04 7.06
N VAL A 62 -7.27 -6.41 7.89
CA VAL A 62 -6.87 -7.80 8.10
C VAL A 62 -7.97 -8.60 8.80
N ALA A 63 -8.71 -7.99 9.74
CA ALA A 63 -9.85 -8.64 10.36
C ALA A 63 -10.95 -8.95 9.34
N LEU A 64 -11.26 -8.01 8.43
CA LEU A 64 -12.21 -8.22 7.33
C LEU A 64 -11.75 -9.32 6.37
N MET A 65 -10.47 -9.34 6.00
CA MET A 65 -9.92 -10.41 5.15
C MET A 65 -10.05 -11.79 5.80
N LYS A 66 -9.85 -11.86 7.13
CA LYS A 66 -10.05 -13.09 7.90
C LYS A 66 -11.52 -13.51 7.94
N GLU A 67 -12.45 -12.59 8.14
CA GLU A 67 -13.89 -12.85 8.13
C GLU A 67 -14.36 -13.40 6.78
N LEU A 68 -13.81 -12.86 5.68
CA LEU A 68 -14.07 -13.35 4.33
C LEU A 68 -13.46 -14.74 4.05
N GLY A 69 -12.60 -15.25 4.93
CA GLY A 69 -11.96 -16.55 4.77
C GLY A 69 -10.74 -16.54 3.83
N LEU A 70 -10.11 -15.37 3.61
CA LEU A 70 -8.88 -15.31 2.82
C LEU A 70 -7.73 -16.00 3.56
N GLN A 71 -6.96 -16.79 2.82
CA GLN A 71 -5.80 -17.54 3.31
C GLN A 71 -4.48 -16.86 2.97
N ALA A 72 -4.49 -15.88 2.06
CA ALA A 72 -3.32 -15.12 1.67
C ALA A 72 -3.65 -13.64 1.47
N TYR A 73 -2.70 -12.79 1.84
CA TYR A 73 -2.73 -11.36 1.54
C TYR A 73 -1.40 -10.97 0.89
N ARG A 74 -1.48 -10.53 -0.36
CA ARG A 74 -0.33 -10.00 -1.10
C ARG A 74 -0.32 -8.48 -1.00
N PHE A 75 0.77 -7.92 -0.51
CA PHE A 75 0.99 -6.48 -0.49
C PHE A 75 2.39 -6.15 -1.01
N SER A 76 2.63 -4.88 -1.34
CA SER A 76 3.97 -4.37 -1.64
C SER A 76 4.45 -3.47 -0.53
N VAL A 77 5.76 -3.45 -0.30
CA VAL A 77 6.39 -2.54 0.66
C VAL A 77 6.70 -1.22 -0.04
N SER A 78 6.33 -0.10 0.58
CA SER A 78 6.70 1.23 0.09
C SER A 78 8.21 1.44 0.24
N TRP A 79 8.99 1.33 -0.84
CA TRP A 79 10.44 1.54 -0.81
C TRP A 79 10.88 2.83 -0.10
N PRO A 80 10.27 4.01 -0.33
CA PRO A 80 10.68 5.23 0.37
C PRO A 80 10.30 5.25 1.87
N ARG A 81 9.50 4.28 2.37
CA ARG A 81 9.33 4.10 3.82
C ARG A 81 10.51 3.36 4.44
N VAL A 82 11.16 2.47 3.68
CA VAL A 82 12.32 1.68 4.15
C VAL A 82 13.61 2.47 3.93
N ILE A 83 13.79 3.04 2.74
CA ILE A 83 14.97 3.82 2.35
C ILE A 83 14.49 5.14 1.72
N PRO A 84 14.29 6.20 2.51
CA PRO A 84 13.66 7.45 2.06
C PRO A 84 14.35 8.13 0.88
N ASN A 85 15.67 8.06 0.83
CA ASN A 85 16.49 8.64 -0.24
C ASN A 85 16.71 7.67 -1.43
N GLY A 86 16.04 6.51 -1.43
CA GLY A 86 16.18 5.46 -2.44
C GLY A 86 17.41 4.56 -2.25
N THR A 87 18.48 5.07 -1.66
CA THR A 87 19.70 4.33 -1.25
C THR A 87 20.22 4.85 0.09
N GLY A 88 21.16 4.13 0.70
CA GLY A 88 21.84 4.55 1.92
C GLY A 88 21.12 4.13 3.20
N ALA A 89 20.97 5.05 4.14
CA ALA A 89 20.44 4.78 5.47
C ALA A 89 18.97 4.31 5.42
N THR A 90 18.67 3.28 6.22
CA THR A 90 17.31 2.82 6.44
C THR A 90 16.58 3.73 7.41
N ASN A 91 15.27 3.84 7.23
CA ASN A 91 14.36 4.42 8.21
C ASN A 91 13.90 3.29 9.16
N PRO A 92 14.24 3.37 10.46
CA PRO A 92 13.97 2.30 11.44
C PRO A 92 12.50 2.21 11.86
#